data_AF-A0A9X8T0G1-F1
#
_entry.id   AF-A0A9X8T0G1-F1
#
_cell.length_a   1.000
_cell.length_b   1.000
_cell.length_c   1.000
_cell.angle_alpha   90.00
_cell.angle_beta   90.00
_cell.angle_gamma   90.00
#
_symmetry.space_group_name_H-M   'P 1'
#
loop_
_entity.id
_entity.type
_entity.pdbx_description
1 polymer ?
#
loop_
_entity_poly.entity_id
_entity_poly.type
_entity_poly.pdbx_seq_one_letter_code
_entity_poly.pdbx_strand_id
1 'polypeptide(L)'
;MTAQTPIHVYSEIGKLKKVLLHRPGKEIENLMPDYLERLLFDDIPFLEDAQKEHDAFAQALRDEGIEVLYLETLAAESLVTPEIREAFIDEYLSEANIRGRATKKAIRELLMAIEDNQELIEKTMAGVQKSELPEIPASEKGLTDLVESSYPFAIDPMPNLYFTRDPFATIGTGVSLNHMFSENT
;
A
#
# COMPACT_ATOMS: atom_id res chain seq x y z
N MET A 1 -23.03 -30.68 5.92
CA MET A 1 -22.12 -29.78 5.16
C MET A 1 -22.01 -28.50 5.96
N THR A 2 -20.80 -27.95 6.10
CA THR A 2 -20.61 -26.63 6.74
C THR A 2 -21.16 -25.52 5.84
N ALA A 3 -21.53 -24.39 6.42
CA ALA A 3 -22.00 -23.23 5.66
C ALA A 3 -20.88 -22.69 4.76
N GLN A 4 -21.24 -22.22 3.56
CA GLN A 4 -20.28 -21.61 2.64
C GLN A 4 -19.86 -20.24 3.17
N THR A 5 -18.56 -20.02 3.34
CA THR A 5 -17.97 -18.79 3.89
C THR A 5 -16.86 -18.29 2.94
N PRO A 6 -16.60 -16.96 2.87
CA PRO A 6 -15.55 -16.41 2.00
C PRO A 6 -14.13 -16.86 2.39
N ILE A 7 -13.87 -16.96 3.69
CA ILE A 7 -12.58 -17.42 4.26
C ILE A 7 -12.76 -18.83 4.82
N HIS A 8 -11.81 -19.73 4.52
CA HIS A 8 -11.85 -21.11 5.01
C HIS A 8 -10.42 -21.72 5.11
N VAL A 9 -9.69 -21.37 6.17
CA VAL A 9 -8.28 -21.75 6.39
C VAL A 9 -8.13 -22.46 7.75
N TYR A 10 -8.08 -23.79 7.72
CA TYR A 10 -7.98 -24.66 8.91
C TYR A 10 -6.67 -25.46 8.99
N SER A 11 -5.75 -25.24 8.05
CA SER A 11 -4.46 -25.93 7.99
C SER A 11 -3.48 -25.16 7.10
N GLU A 12 -2.19 -25.27 7.39
CA GLU A 12 -1.10 -24.72 6.55
C GLU A 12 -0.71 -25.63 5.37
N ILE A 13 -1.19 -26.89 5.35
CA ILE A 13 -0.77 -27.91 4.36
C ILE A 13 -1.91 -28.45 3.49
N GLY A 14 -3.15 -28.02 3.74
CA GLY A 14 -4.29 -28.40 2.92
C GLY A 14 -4.14 -27.89 1.49
N LYS A 15 -4.73 -28.58 0.51
CA LYS A 15 -4.66 -28.14 -0.89
C LYS A 15 -5.22 -26.71 -1.02
N LEU A 16 -4.33 -25.76 -1.30
CA LEU A 16 -4.65 -24.35 -1.44
C LEU A 16 -5.64 -24.14 -2.59
N LYS A 17 -6.59 -23.21 -2.39
CA LYS A 17 -7.67 -22.92 -3.35
C LYS A 17 -7.69 -21.46 -3.78
N LYS A 18 -7.58 -20.55 -2.81
CA LYS A 18 -7.43 -19.12 -3.05
C LYS A 18 -6.26 -18.59 -2.23
N VAL A 19 -5.53 -17.63 -2.76
CA VAL A 19 -4.43 -16.94 -2.07
C VAL A 19 -4.44 -15.47 -2.41
N LEU A 20 -4.08 -14.63 -1.45
CA LEU A 20 -3.95 -13.19 -1.63
C LEU A 20 -2.47 -12.82 -1.76
N LEU A 21 -2.13 -12.17 -2.86
CA LEU A 21 -0.81 -11.60 -3.13
C LEU A 21 -0.92 -10.09 -3.29
N HIS A 22 0.22 -9.42 -3.38
CA HIS A 22 0.32 -8.03 -3.78
C HIS A 22 1.48 -7.90 -4.77
N ARG A 23 1.20 -7.38 -5.96
CA ARG A 23 2.23 -7.25 -6.98
C ARG A 23 3.10 -6.02 -6.68
N PRO A 24 4.44 -6.14 -6.63
CA PRO A 24 5.32 -5.00 -6.40
C PRO A 24 5.05 -3.84 -7.37
N GLY A 25 4.89 -2.65 -6.82
CA GLY A 25 4.59 -1.39 -7.50
C GLY A 25 5.62 -0.30 -7.25
N LYS A 26 5.19 0.95 -7.37
CA LYS A 26 6.05 2.14 -7.29
C LYS A 26 6.61 2.39 -5.89
N GLU A 27 6.06 1.77 -4.86
CA GLU A 27 6.62 1.74 -3.50
C GLU A 27 8.04 1.16 -3.46
N ILE A 28 8.37 0.22 -4.35
CA ILE A 28 9.73 -0.31 -4.48
C ILE A 28 10.66 0.67 -5.20
N GLU A 29 10.16 1.39 -6.23
CA GLU A 29 10.94 2.45 -6.91
C GLU A 29 11.26 3.63 -5.98
N ASN A 30 10.45 3.83 -4.94
CA ASN A 30 10.65 4.86 -3.92
C ASN A 30 11.59 4.43 -2.79
N LEU A 31 12.24 3.27 -2.88
CA LEU A 31 13.33 2.91 -1.97
C LEU A 31 14.57 3.75 -2.27
N MET A 32 15.15 4.35 -1.22
CA MET A 32 16.39 5.11 -1.32
C MET A 32 17.44 4.57 -0.36
N PRO A 33 18.74 4.54 -0.74
CA PRO A 33 19.79 3.90 0.06
C PRO A 33 19.87 4.42 1.50
N ASP A 34 19.72 5.73 1.68
CA ASP A 34 19.82 6.39 2.99
C ASP A 34 18.68 6.04 3.96
N TYR A 35 17.59 5.41 3.48
CA TYR A 35 16.39 5.13 4.26
C TYR A 35 16.01 3.64 4.33
N LEU A 36 16.79 2.75 3.71
CA LEU A 36 16.54 1.30 3.63
C LEU A 36 16.30 0.63 5.00
N GLU A 37 17.16 0.88 5.98
CA GLU A 37 17.09 0.24 7.31
C GLU A 37 15.76 0.54 8.01
N ARG A 38 15.25 1.76 7.85
CA ARG A 38 13.96 2.18 8.43
C ARG A 38 12.76 1.53 7.73
N LEU A 39 12.92 1.21 6.45
CA LEU A 39 11.90 0.58 5.60
C LEU A 39 12.01 -0.95 5.58
N LEU A 40 12.86 -1.55 6.42
CA LEU A 40 13.04 -3.00 6.56
C LEU A 40 13.42 -3.70 5.24
N PHE A 41 14.30 -3.07 4.46
CA PHE A 41 14.87 -3.66 3.24
C PHE A 41 16.39 -3.75 3.32
N ASP A 42 16.94 -4.88 2.88
CA ASP A 42 18.38 -5.13 2.84
C ASP A 42 19.06 -4.56 1.57
N ASP A 43 18.34 -4.48 0.46
CA ASP A 43 18.83 -3.98 -0.83
C ASP A 43 17.68 -3.36 -1.64
N ILE A 44 17.99 -2.55 -2.66
CA ILE A 44 17.00 -1.94 -3.55
C ILE A 44 16.72 -2.91 -4.72
N PRO A 45 15.51 -3.48 -4.83
CA PRO A 45 15.17 -4.36 -5.93
C PRO A 45 15.07 -3.60 -7.25
N PHE A 46 15.42 -4.26 -8.35
CA PHE A 46 15.06 -3.76 -9.68
C PHE A 46 13.60 -4.12 -9.95
N LEU A 47 12.71 -3.12 -9.87
CA LEU A 47 11.25 -3.33 -9.89
C LEU A 47 10.77 -4.16 -11.10
N GLU A 48 11.30 -3.92 -12.29
CA GLU A 48 10.86 -4.65 -13.50
C GLU A 48 11.10 -6.16 -13.37
N ASP A 49 12.27 -6.56 -12.85
CA ASP A 49 12.60 -7.96 -12.66
C ASP A 49 11.87 -8.56 -11.45
N ALA A 50 11.70 -7.79 -10.35
CA ALA A 50 10.87 -8.19 -9.22
C ALA A 50 9.41 -8.46 -9.63
N GLN A 51 8.87 -7.64 -10.55
CA GLN A 51 7.56 -7.84 -11.13
C GLN A 51 7.49 -9.12 -11.98
N LYS A 52 8.49 -9.38 -12.83
CA LYS A 52 8.56 -10.63 -13.63
C LYS A 52 8.63 -11.86 -12.73
N GLU A 53 9.42 -11.81 -11.67
CA GLU A 53 9.54 -12.89 -10.69
C GLU A 53 8.22 -13.14 -9.96
N HIS A 54 7.57 -12.06 -9.48
CA HIS A 54 6.27 -12.15 -8.82
C HIS A 54 5.16 -12.66 -9.76
N ASP A 55 5.17 -12.23 -11.02
CA ASP A 55 4.23 -12.69 -12.05
C ASP A 55 4.43 -14.17 -12.37
N ALA A 56 5.69 -14.63 -12.45
CA ALA A 56 6.02 -16.05 -12.62
C ALA A 56 5.59 -16.88 -11.41
N PHE A 57 5.77 -16.37 -10.19
CA PHE A 57 5.29 -17.00 -8.96
C PHE A 57 3.75 -17.13 -8.96
N ALA A 58 3.04 -16.05 -9.27
CA ALA A 58 1.58 -16.05 -9.38
C ALA A 58 1.11 -17.03 -10.46
N GLN A 59 1.82 -17.13 -11.59
CA GLN A 59 1.51 -18.08 -12.65
C GLN A 59 1.72 -19.53 -12.20
N ALA A 60 2.81 -19.85 -11.51
CA ALA A 60 3.06 -21.19 -10.98
C ALA A 60 1.94 -21.65 -10.02
N LEU A 61 1.36 -20.72 -9.23
CA LEU A 61 0.19 -21.01 -8.40
C LEU A 61 -1.07 -21.29 -9.23
N ARG A 62 -1.31 -20.49 -10.28
CA ARG A 62 -2.45 -20.69 -11.20
C ARG A 62 -2.36 -22.01 -11.95
N ASP A 63 -1.15 -22.44 -12.34
CA ASP A 63 -0.91 -23.71 -13.02
C ASP A 63 -1.30 -24.92 -12.14
N GLU A 64 -1.24 -24.77 -10.81
CA GLU A 64 -1.74 -25.76 -9.83
C GLU A 64 -3.26 -25.66 -9.55
N GLY A 65 -3.95 -24.77 -10.26
CA GLY A 65 -5.39 -24.53 -10.13
C GLY A 65 -5.78 -23.69 -8.92
N ILE A 66 -4.88 -22.83 -8.44
CA ILE A 66 -5.12 -21.89 -7.34
C ILE A 66 -5.62 -20.56 -7.92
N GLU A 67 -6.68 -20.01 -7.33
CA GLU A 67 -7.18 -18.67 -7.63
C GLU A 67 -6.30 -17.63 -6.91
N VAL A 68 -5.63 -16.78 -7.67
CA VAL A 68 -4.78 -15.71 -7.15
C VAL A 68 -5.58 -14.41 -7.10
N LEU A 69 -5.75 -13.86 -5.90
CA LEU A 69 -6.34 -12.56 -5.62
C LEU A 69 -5.24 -11.53 -5.35
N TYR A 70 -5.53 -10.25 -5.59
CA TYR A 70 -4.59 -9.15 -5.36
C TYR A 70 -5.12 -8.15 -4.33
N LEU A 71 -4.25 -7.71 -3.42
CA LEU A 71 -4.57 -6.76 -2.35
C LEU A 71 -5.06 -5.43 -2.92
N GLU A 72 -4.32 -4.88 -3.87
CA GLU A 72 -4.60 -3.64 -4.59
C GLU A 72 -5.96 -3.68 -5.29
N THR A 73 -6.31 -4.81 -5.90
CA THR A 73 -7.61 -5.02 -6.55
C THR A 73 -8.74 -5.11 -5.52
N LEU A 74 -8.59 -5.92 -4.46
CA LEU A 74 -9.64 -6.04 -3.43
C LEU A 74 -9.85 -4.75 -2.64
N ALA A 75 -8.79 -3.98 -2.39
CA ALA A 75 -8.88 -2.66 -1.78
C ALA A 75 -9.62 -1.67 -2.68
N ALA A 76 -9.33 -1.68 -3.99
CA ALA A 76 -10.04 -0.86 -4.96
C ALA A 76 -11.53 -1.23 -5.07
N GLU A 77 -11.85 -2.53 -5.05
CA GLU A 77 -13.22 -3.06 -5.04
C GLU A 77 -13.99 -2.69 -3.75
N SER A 78 -13.27 -2.36 -2.66
CA SER A 78 -13.88 -1.94 -1.39
C SER A 78 -14.32 -0.47 -1.40
N LEU A 79 -13.85 0.35 -2.35
CA LEU A 79 -14.25 1.75 -2.52
C LEU A 79 -15.58 1.86 -3.28
N VAL A 80 -16.64 1.27 -2.71
CA VAL A 80 -17.93 1.03 -3.38
C VAL A 80 -18.81 2.29 -3.52
N THR A 81 -18.53 3.35 -2.77
CA THR A 81 -19.22 4.64 -2.88
C THR A 81 -18.23 5.81 -2.82
N PRO A 82 -18.58 6.98 -3.37
CA PRO A 82 -17.76 8.18 -3.23
C PRO A 82 -17.47 8.56 -1.78
N GLU A 83 -18.44 8.36 -0.88
CA GLU A 83 -18.27 8.61 0.56
C GLU A 83 -17.21 7.71 1.19
N ILE A 84 -17.20 6.41 0.85
CA ILE A 84 -16.18 5.46 1.34
C ILE A 84 -14.81 5.79 0.74
N ARG A 85 -14.76 6.19 -0.54
CA ARG A 85 -13.53 6.65 -1.20
C ARG A 85 -12.94 7.88 -0.51
N GLU A 86 -13.76 8.88 -0.18
CA GLU A 86 -13.30 10.06 0.56
C GLU A 86 -12.87 9.71 1.99
N ALA A 87 -13.61 8.83 2.69
CA ALA A 87 -13.25 8.37 4.02
C ALA A 87 -11.88 7.66 4.02
N PHE A 88 -11.64 6.78 3.03
CA PHE A 88 -10.34 6.12 2.85
C PHE A 88 -9.20 7.13 2.65
N ILE A 89 -9.38 8.12 1.78
CA ILE A 89 -8.37 9.16 1.54
C ILE A 89 -8.07 9.93 2.83
N ASP A 90 -9.10 10.34 3.57
CA ASP A 90 -8.94 11.12 4.79
C ASP A 90 -8.30 10.30 5.93
N GLU A 91 -8.63 9.01 6.04
CA GLU A 91 -8.02 8.06 6.99
C GLU A 91 -6.54 7.83 6.66
N TYR A 92 -6.22 7.50 5.40
CA TYR A 92 -4.83 7.38 4.91
C TYR A 92 -4.00 8.64 5.22
N LEU A 93 -4.52 9.83 4.91
CA LEU A 93 -3.81 11.09 5.18
C LEU A 93 -3.68 11.40 6.67
N SER A 94 -4.48 10.79 7.54
CA SER A 94 -4.37 10.92 8.99
C SER A 94 -3.22 10.09 9.56
N GLU A 95 -2.92 8.95 8.93
CA GLU A 95 -1.88 8.00 9.33
C GLU A 95 -0.54 8.25 8.61
N ALA A 96 -0.56 8.95 7.48
CA ALA A 96 0.61 9.23 6.63
C ALA A 96 1.71 10.15 7.22
N ASN A 97 1.60 10.61 8.48
CA ASN A 97 2.61 11.42 9.17
C ASN A 97 3.08 12.69 8.41
N ILE A 98 2.18 13.31 7.63
CA ILE A 98 2.50 14.47 6.77
C ILE A 98 2.89 15.69 7.60
N ARG A 99 4.05 16.27 7.29
CA ARG A 99 4.51 17.53 7.89
C ARG A 99 3.97 18.71 7.11
N GLY A 100 3.06 19.47 7.74
CA GLY A 100 2.52 20.71 7.15
C GLY A 100 1.09 20.58 6.66
N ARG A 101 0.27 21.58 6.97
CA ARG A 101 -1.17 21.57 6.63
C ARG A 101 -1.38 21.86 5.15
N ALA A 102 -0.57 22.74 4.57
CA ALA A 102 -0.65 23.07 3.16
C ALA A 102 -0.21 21.86 2.32
N THR A 103 0.86 21.17 2.72
CA THR A 103 1.29 19.90 2.13
C THR A 103 0.17 18.84 2.17
N LYS A 104 -0.46 18.61 3.33
CA LYS A 104 -1.57 17.65 3.46
C LYS A 104 -2.75 18.01 2.53
N LYS A 105 -3.07 19.29 2.39
CA LYS A 105 -4.13 19.76 1.48
C LYS A 105 -3.77 19.49 0.02
N ALA A 106 -2.55 19.81 -0.40
CA ALA A 106 -2.07 19.56 -1.76
C ALA A 106 -2.09 18.07 -2.12
N ILE A 107 -1.70 17.19 -1.18
CA ILE A 107 -1.77 15.75 -1.39
C ILE A 107 -3.23 15.28 -1.47
N ARG A 108 -4.13 15.81 -0.64
CA ARG A 108 -5.57 15.48 -0.74
C ARG A 108 -6.12 15.83 -2.13
N GLU A 109 -5.77 17.01 -2.66
CA GLU A 109 -6.18 17.41 -4.01
C GLU A 109 -5.60 16.48 -5.08
N LEU A 110 -4.34 16.07 -4.95
CA LEU A 110 -3.69 15.09 -5.83
C LEU A 110 -4.45 13.75 -5.81
N LEU A 111 -4.74 13.19 -4.64
CA LEU A 111 -5.41 11.89 -4.52
C LEU A 111 -6.87 11.94 -5.00
N MET A 112 -7.57 13.04 -4.71
CA MET A 112 -8.96 13.22 -5.16
C MET A 112 -9.08 13.28 -6.68
N ALA A 113 -8.04 13.75 -7.37
CA ALA A 113 -8.01 13.87 -8.84
C ALA A 113 -7.80 12.53 -9.57
N ILE A 114 -7.39 11.45 -8.88
CA ILE A 114 -7.18 10.13 -9.48
C ILE A 114 -8.53 9.43 -9.65
N GLU A 115 -9.06 9.36 -10.88
CA GLU A 115 -10.41 8.84 -11.14
C GLU A 115 -10.55 7.32 -10.92
N ASP A 116 -9.50 6.56 -11.24
CA ASP A 116 -9.51 5.10 -11.09
C ASP A 116 -9.20 4.67 -9.66
N ASN A 117 -10.00 3.76 -9.12
CA ASN A 117 -9.85 3.30 -7.74
C ASN A 117 -8.57 2.48 -7.53
N GLN A 118 -8.15 1.67 -8.50
CA GLN A 118 -6.94 0.87 -8.36
C GLN A 118 -5.70 1.76 -8.46
N GLU A 119 -5.69 2.71 -9.40
CA GLU A 119 -4.62 3.72 -9.49
C GLU A 119 -4.52 4.55 -8.20
N LEU A 120 -5.65 4.91 -7.57
CA LEU A 120 -5.66 5.58 -6.27
C LEU A 120 -5.01 4.70 -5.18
N ILE A 121 -5.40 3.43 -5.08
CA ILE A 121 -4.82 2.50 -4.09
C ILE A 121 -3.31 2.34 -4.31
N GLU A 122 -2.90 2.04 -5.55
CA GLU A 122 -1.49 1.92 -5.92
C GLU A 122 -0.71 3.20 -5.59
N LYS A 123 -1.31 4.39 -5.78
CA LYS A 123 -0.67 5.65 -5.41
C LYS A 123 -0.52 5.82 -3.90
N THR A 124 -1.50 5.39 -3.10
CA THR A 124 -1.36 5.42 -1.63
C THR A 124 -0.32 4.44 -1.12
N MET A 125 -0.18 3.28 -1.77
CA MET A 125 0.87 2.30 -1.46
C MET A 125 2.26 2.84 -1.78
N ALA A 126 2.39 3.52 -2.92
CA ALA A 126 3.63 4.12 -3.40
C ALA A 126 4.13 5.31 -2.56
N GLY A 127 3.26 5.99 -1.83
CA GLY A 127 3.60 7.26 -1.17
C GLY A 127 3.73 8.42 -2.18
N VAL A 128 4.25 9.56 -1.69
CA VAL A 128 4.31 10.82 -2.45
C VAL A 128 5.66 11.50 -2.27
N GLN A 129 6.37 11.74 -3.37
CA GLN A 129 7.59 12.56 -3.36
C GLN A 129 7.24 14.04 -3.29
N LYS A 130 8.08 14.85 -2.63
CA LYS A 130 7.89 16.31 -2.58
C LYS A 130 7.94 16.97 -3.96
N SER A 131 8.69 16.39 -4.89
CA SER A 131 8.82 16.83 -6.29
C SER A 131 7.52 16.73 -7.08
N GLU A 132 6.56 15.89 -6.64
CA GLU A 132 5.25 15.74 -7.28
C GLU A 132 4.27 16.85 -6.86
N LEU A 133 4.58 17.58 -5.79
CA LEU A 133 3.71 18.61 -5.24
C LEU A 133 4.03 19.98 -5.83
N PRO A 134 3.00 20.84 -6.06
CA PRO A 134 3.24 22.21 -6.49
C PRO A 134 3.97 23.01 -5.41
N GLU A 135 4.77 23.99 -5.83
CA GLU A 135 5.40 24.91 -4.88
C GLU A 135 4.33 25.71 -4.13
N ILE A 136 4.38 25.64 -2.79
CA ILE A 136 3.39 26.30 -1.93
C ILE A 136 3.82 27.77 -1.74
N PRO A 137 2.96 28.76 -2.00
CA PRO A 137 3.31 30.15 -1.79
C PRO A 137 3.55 30.44 -0.30
N ALA A 138 4.52 31.33 0.00
CA ALA A 138 4.91 31.64 1.38
C ALA A 138 3.76 32.16 2.26
N SER A 139 2.72 32.78 1.67
CA SER A 139 1.51 33.22 2.36
C SER A 139 0.64 32.09 2.88
N GLU A 140 0.77 30.88 2.33
CA GLU A 140 -0.01 29.69 2.70
C GLU A 140 0.79 28.70 3.57
N LYS A 141 2.12 28.86 3.65
CA LYS A 141 3.01 28.02 4.47
C LYS A 141 2.77 28.28 5.97
N GLY A 142 2.44 27.23 6.72
CA GLY A 142 2.47 27.23 8.19
C GLY A 142 3.88 27.03 8.74
N LEU A 143 4.03 26.99 10.08
CA LEU A 143 5.35 26.86 10.72
C LEU A 143 6.10 25.60 10.28
N THR A 144 5.42 24.46 10.19
CA THR A 144 6.05 23.19 9.77
C THR A 144 6.33 23.14 8.27
N ASP A 145 5.59 23.90 7.44
CA ASP A 145 5.85 24.03 6.00
C ASP A 145 7.10 24.89 5.71
N LEU A 146 7.53 25.73 6.68
CA LEU A 146 8.76 26.53 6.59
C LEU A 146 10.02 25.76 7.01
N VAL A 147 9.86 24.61 7.68
CA VAL A 147 11.00 23.74 8.04
C VAL A 147 11.37 22.92 6.81
N GLU A 148 12.24 23.49 5.98
CA GLU A 148 12.79 22.79 4.83
C GLU A 148 13.73 21.67 5.29
N SER A 149 13.54 20.49 4.71
CA SER A 149 14.33 19.30 4.98
C SER A 149 14.71 18.68 3.65
N SER A 150 15.96 18.21 3.54
CA SER A 150 16.45 17.44 2.39
C SER A 150 15.76 16.09 2.20
N TYR A 151 14.90 15.68 3.15
CA TYR A 151 14.11 14.47 3.03
C TYR A 151 13.18 14.54 1.80
N PRO A 152 13.22 13.56 0.87
CA PRO A 152 12.59 13.70 -0.44
C PRO A 152 11.10 13.35 -0.47
N PHE A 153 10.60 12.62 0.54
CA PHE A 153 9.20 12.19 0.59
C PHE A 153 8.32 13.15 1.41
N ALA A 154 7.10 13.36 0.93
CA ALA A 154 6.01 13.98 1.68
C ALA A 154 5.18 12.92 2.42
N ILE A 155 5.03 11.73 1.82
CA ILE A 155 4.53 10.50 2.44
C ILE A 155 5.48 9.37 2.03
N ASP A 156 5.92 8.58 3.01
CA ASP A 156 6.83 7.45 2.80
C ASP A 156 6.14 6.30 2.06
N PRO A 157 6.85 5.54 1.21
CA PRO A 157 6.30 4.32 0.60
C PRO A 157 6.11 3.21 1.64
N MET A 158 5.24 2.24 1.33
CA MET A 158 5.06 1.00 2.12
C MET A 158 5.61 -0.22 1.35
N PRO A 159 6.94 -0.38 1.25
CA PRO A 159 7.55 -1.34 0.34
C PRO A 159 7.37 -2.80 0.78
N ASN A 160 6.98 -3.07 2.03
CA ASN A 160 6.74 -4.41 2.54
C ASN A 160 5.39 -5.02 2.12
N LEU A 161 4.54 -4.29 1.40
CA LEU A 161 3.19 -4.74 1.04
C LEU A 161 3.14 -6.05 0.26
N TYR A 162 4.18 -6.40 -0.49
CA TYR A 162 4.22 -7.68 -1.23
C TYR A 162 4.40 -8.90 -0.30
N PHE A 163 4.75 -8.66 0.97
CA PHE A 163 4.66 -9.63 2.06
C PHE A 163 3.27 -9.60 2.71
N THR A 164 2.27 -10.12 1.99
CA THR A 164 0.85 -10.13 2.43
C THR A 164 0.54 -11.02 3.65
N ARG A 165 1.56 -11.61 4.27
CA ARG A 165 1.43 -12.54 5.41
C ARG A 165 1.19 -11.83 6.73
N ASP A 166 1.79 -10.66 6.91
CA ASP A 166 1.94 -10.05 8.24
C ASP A 166 0.83 -9.07 8.63
N PRO A 167 0.31 -8.20 7.74
CA PRO A 167 -0.74 -7.24 8.11
C PRO A 167 -2.02 -7.90 8.63
N PHE A 168 -2.36 -9.08 8.12
CA PHE A 168 -3.45 -9.89 8.64
C PHE A 168 -3.29 -11.37 8.32
N ALA A 169 -3.88 -12.22 9.16
CA ALA A 169 -3.86 -13.68 8.97
C ALA A 169 -5.28 -14.27 8.99
N THR A 170 -5.58 -15.15 8.05
CA THR A 170 -6.86 -15.89 8.03
C THR A 170 -6.83 -17.06 9.01
N ILE A 171 -7.82 -17.16 9.90
CA ILE A 171 -7.91 -18.21 10.94
C ILE A 171 -9.31 -18.80 10.94
N GLY A 172 -9.43 -20.06 10.50
CA GLY A 172 -10.72 -20.75 10.36
C GLY A 172 -11.58 -20.06 9.30
N THR A 173 -12.63 -19.38 9.75
CA THR A 173 -13.54 -18.60 8.88
C THR A 173 -13.41 -17.08 9.07
N GLY A 174 -12.49 -16.65 9.92
CA GLY A 174 -12.25 -15.23 10.23
C GLY A 174 -10.88 -14.75 9.76
N VAL A 175 -10.61 -13.48 10.07
CA VAL A 175 -9.33 -12.82 9.86
C VAL A 175 -8.88 -12.15 11.15
N SER A 176 -7.59 -12.29 11.48
CA SER A 176 -6.91 -11.49 12.49
C SER A 176 -6.29 -10.29 11.77
N LEU A 177 -6.88 -9.10 11.94
CA LEU A 177 -6.29 -7.85 11.51
C LEU A 177 -5.27 -7.41 12.56
N ASN A 178 -4.00 -7.42 12.21
CA ASN A 178 -2.92 -7.32 13.19
C ASN A 178 -2.58 -5.86 13.49
N HIS A 179 -2.05 -5.62 14.69
CA HIS A 179 -1.36 -4.38 15.02
C HIS A 179 0.13 -4.61 14.85
N MET A 180 0.73 -3.96 13.86
CA MET A 180 2.12 -4.16 13.49
C MET A 180 3.08 -3.60 14.56
N PHE A 181 4.32 -4.09 14.58
CA PHE A 181 5.34 -3.61 15.51
C PHE A 181 5.98 -2.30 15.05
N SER A 182 6.23 -2.19 13.74
CA SER A 182 6.81 -0.99 13.12
C SER A 182 5.69 -0.09 12.59
N GLU A 183 5.91 1.21 12.68
CA GLU A 183 5.02 2.22 12.09
C GLU A 183 5.11 2.26 10.54
N ASN A 184 6.10 1.58 9.94
CA ASN A 184 6.34 1.57 8.49
C ASN A 184 5.91 0.26 7.80
N THR A 185 5.11 -0.57 8.47
CA THR A 185 4.68 -1.90 7.99
C THR A 185 3.18 -2.11 8.09
#